data_AF-A0A0B6Y6V4-F1
#
_entry.id   AF-A0A0B6Y6V4-F1
#
_cell.length_a   1.000
_cell.length_b   1.000
_cell.length_c   1.000
_cell.angle_alpha   90.00
_cell.angle_beta   90.00
_cell.angle_gamma   90.00
#
_symmetry.space_group_name_H-M   'P 1'
#
loop_
_entity.id
_entity.type
_entity.pdbx_description
1 polymer ?
#
loop_
_entity_poly.entity_id
_entity_poly.type
_entity_poly.pdbx_seq_one_letter_code
_entity_poly.pdbx_strand_id
1 'polypeptide(L)'
;MRIFLGRRWRRWIRLSLLFLCFYLIWNIVRDMLPVKDNVDNSWMNERKVFDHWGKDDVDLNWMPNLLAKRTQEIPVVVVEEHYEVLKYWFQAADLGVIPRSKNILIHIDSHVDGAVPVDTDNLPLFRYPSSRQEIYNMMQRNDMFIVTAALTGLIDHVIWVWPSWDTTNHDAENNHLIINVEMGFIEIRIQEQINRHKMDLCACWRIQGIDNDENVDASWECHRRNFSEIEAENGPDIERSQCQIHSKGMIEIMGEMVAAAELRKLKISDLNSGFILDIDEDFYGCWSDTFALQEAGIEKKDITLISDLITDLLFGLTAHEEHLANEFYSSLLHLVVKLKSHSCEIKGLEQSKKKNCLTNVEVSNYFIENIPTIIKFLQENGGDAVLRLPDPKHCGLYLQSLLLFFQNFSIKQLKVLADLGICFIVSPSSLYFQNVEKFHVCQGSNSPNNTVVTFHLPTELEIATRTVSLGKILSSLYKRPSLVTVCRSVRDGYTPKQFFSVIESNVLQSVASTFRGVQFENIYFDTNLLGGKSGWPHHSKSWTHRFIQYLSLNGMSDLLSSLVNINN
;
A
#
# COMPACT_ATOMS: atom_id res chain seq x y z
N MET A 1 -62.28 -23.15 -48.78
CA MET A 1 -61.72 -22.15 -47.84
C MET A 1 -60.68 -22.70 -46.83
N ARG A 2 -60.00 -23.84 -47.07
CA ARG A 2 -58.95 -24.41 -46.19
C ARG A 2 -57.51 -24.39 -46.76
N ILE A 3 -57.32 -24.01 -48.02
CA ILE A 3 -56.00 -24.05 -48.69
C ILE A 3 -55.28 -22.69 -48.65
N PHE A 4 -56.00 -21.58 -48.48
CA PHE A 4 -55.42 -20.22 -48.45
C PHE A 4 -54.82 -19.82 -47.08
N LEU A 5 -55.31 -20.38 -45.97
CA LEU A 5 -54.76 -20.11 -44.62
C LEU A 5 -53.39 -20.76 -44.40
N GLY A 6 -53.11 -21.93 -45.00
CA GLY A 6 -51.86 -22.67 -44.79
C GLY A 6 -50.62 -22.07 -45.46
N ARG A 7 -50.77 -21.21 -46.48
CA ARG A 7 -49.63 -20.52 -47.13
C ARG A 7 -49.22 -19.24 -46.38
N ARG A 8 -50.18 -18.52 -45.79
CA ARG A 8 -49.92 -17.31 -45.00
C ARG A 8 -49.27 -17.67 -43.65
N TRP A 9 -49.75 -18.73 -43.01
CA TRP A 9 -49.15 -19.26 -41.77
C TRP A 9 -47.74 -19.83 -41.98
N ARG A 10 -47.49 -20.55 -43.08
CA ARG A 10 -46.13 -21.02 -43.41
C ARG A 10 -45.14 -19.89 -43.73
N ARG A 11 -45.60 -18.78 -44.32
CA ARG A 11 -44.77 -17.57 -44.49
C ARG A 11 -44.44 -16.91 -43.16
N TRP A 12 -45.42 -16.79 -42.27
CA TRP A 12 -45.21 -16.25 -40.92
C TRP A 12 -44.23 -17.09 -40.11
N ILE A 13 -44.41 -18.42 -40.07
CA ILE A 13 -43.47 -19.32 -39.35
C ILE A 13 -42.05 -19.23 -39.92
N ARG A 14 -41.89 -19.16 -41.25
CA ARG A 14 -40.57 -19.00 -41.88
C ARG A 14 -39.93 -17.65 -41.56
N LEU A 15 -40.72 -16.57 -41.51
CA LEU A 15 -40.24 -15.24 -41.11
C LEU A 15 -39.86 -15.20 -39.63
N SER A 16 -40.66 -15.81 -38.76
CA SER A 16 -40.38 -15.88 -37.32
C SER A 16 -39.14 -16.73 -37.02
N LEU A 17 -38.95 -17.86 -37.72
CA LEU A 17 -37.74 -18.68 -37.59
C LEU A 17 -36.50 -17.97 -38.17
N LEU A 18 -36.65 -17.19 -39.25
CA LEU A 18 -35.57 -16.35 -39.77
C LEU A 18 -35.17 -15.26 -38.77
N PHE A 19 -36.15 -14.60 -38.13
CA PHE A 19 -35.89 -13.63 -37.07
C PHE A 19 -35.24 -14.27 -35.84
N LEU A 20 -35.67 -15.47 -35.45
CA LEU A 20 -35.06 -16.20 -34.34
C LEU A 20 -33.61 -16.61 -34.66
N CYS A 21 -33.35 -17.11 -35.87
CA CYS A 21 -31.98 -17.39 -36.33
C CYS A 21 -31.13 -16.11 -36.39
N PHE A 22 -31.68 -14.99 -36.88
CA PHE A 22 -30.95 -13.72 -36.92
C PHE A 22 -30.66 -13.19 -35.51
N TYR A 23 -31.59 -13.35 -34.57
CA TYR A 23 -31.41 -12.97 -33.16
C TYR A 23 -30.39 -13.86 -32.46
N LEU A 24 -30.39 -15.18 -32.71
CA LEU A 24 -29.41 -16.10 -32.15
C LEU A 24 -28.01 -15.87 -32.75
N ILE A 25 -27.91 -15.67 -34.08
CA ILE A 25 -26.66 -15.30 -34.74
C ILE A 25 -26.18 -13.93 -34.25
N TRP A 26 -27.07 -12.96 -34.04
CA TRP A 26 -26.72 -11.65 -33.48
C TRP A 26 -26.14 -11.77 -32.07
N ASN A 27 -26.72 -12.60 -31.20
CA ASN A 27 -26.17 -12.82 -29.86
C ASN A 27 -24.84 -13.59 -29.90
N ILE A 28 -24.69 -14.59 -30.76
CA ILE A 28 -23.41 -15.32 -30.93
C ILE A 28 -22.33 -14.39 -31.50
N VAL A 29 -22.66 -13.53 -32.47
CA VAL A 29 -21.74 -12.55 -33.04
C VAL A 29 -21.42 -11.43 -32.04
N ARG A 30 -22.39 -11.00 -31.22
CA ARG A 30 -22.14 -10.04 -30.12
C ARG A 30 -21.19 -10.62 -29.08
N ASP A 31 -21.31 -11.90 -28.76
CA ASP A 31 -20.48 -12.55 -27.74
C ASP A 31 -19.11 -13.02 -28.31
N MET A 32 -18.97 -13.13 -29.65
CA MET A 32 -17.70 -13.45 -30.34
C MET A 32 -16.96 -12.26 -30.92
N LEU A 33 -17.61 -11.10 -31.09
CA LEU A 33 -16.90 -9.86 -31.37
C LEU A 33 -16.26 -9.43 -30.05
N PRO A 34 -14.93 -9.28 -29.96
CA PRO A 34 -14.34 -8.65 -28.81
C PRO A 34 -15.03 -7.29 -28.69
N VAL A 35 -15.63 -7.04 -27.52
CA VAL A 35 -15.96 -5.68 -27.12
C VAL A 35 -14.62 -4.97 -27.13
N LYS A 36 -14.30 -4.33 -28.26
CA LYS A 36 -13.50 -3.12 -28.22
C LYS A 36 -14.35 -2.23 -27.34
N ASP A 37 -13.97 -2.14 -26.08
CA ASP A 37 -14.28 -1.00 -25.28
C ASP A 37 -13.78 0.19 -26.09
N ASN A 38 -14.68 0.76 -26.89
CA ASN A 38 -14.60 2.15 -27.30
C ASN A 38 -14.89 2.93 -26.02
N VAL A 39 -13.96 2.85 -25.05
CA VAL A 39 -13.59 4.01 -24.28
C VAL A 39 -13.27 5.03 -25.35
N ASP A 40 -14.09 6.06 -25.40
CA ASP A 40 -13.85 7.24 -26.18
C ASP A 40 -12.48 7.79 -25.74
N ASN A 41 -11.42 7.39 -26.44
CA ASN A 41 -10.05 7.79 -26.19
C ASN A 41 -9.81 9.28 -26.49
N SER A 42 -10.87 10.08 -26.71
CA SER A 42 -10.78 11.53 -26.72
C SER A 42 -10.38 12.10 -25.35
N TRP A 43 -10.60 11.38 -24.24
CA TRP A 43 -10.10 11.79 -22.92
C TRP A 43 -8.62 11.45 -22.67
N MET A 44 -8.04 10.52 -23.44
CA MET A 44 -6.61 10.17 -23.32
C MET A 44 -5.69 11.18 -24.02
N ASN A 45 -6.22 12.03 -24.91
CA ASN A 45 -5.41 13.00 -25.65
C ASN A 45 -5.26 14.37 -24.96
N GLU A 46 -5.87 14.60 -23.78
CA GLU A 46 -5.77 15.89 -23.07
C GLU A 46 -5.37 15.80 -21.59
N ARG A 47 -4.82 14.69 -21.10
CA ARG A 47 -4.14 14.66 -19.79
C ARG A 47 -2.63 14.74 -19.93
N LYS A 48 -2.14 15.99 -20.01
CA LYS A 48 -0.88 16.44 -19.39
C LYS A 48 -0.90 16.32 -17.84
N VAL A 49 -1.70 15.42 -17.29
CA VAL A 49 -2.00 15.32 -15.87
C VAL A 49 -1.47 13.97 -15.42
N PHE A 50 -0.66 13.97 -14.37
CA PHE A 50 0.06 12.82 -13.79
C PHE A 50 1.45 12.54 -14.35
N ASP A 51 2.19 13.61 -14.67
CA ASP A 51 3.60 13.67 -14.26
C ASP A 51 3.62 14.03 -12.75
N HIS A 52 3.22 13.09 -11.87
CA HIS A 52 3.46 13.23 -10.42
C HIS A 52 4.95 13.07 -10.06
N TRP A 53 5.78 12.94 -11.10
CA TRP A 53 7.23 12.98 -11.09
C TRP A 53 7.68 14.19 -11.90
N GLY A 54 7.20 15.37 -11.48
CA GLY A 54 7.35 16.63 -12.19
C GLY A 54 8.77 16.82 -12.72
N LYS A 55 8.89 17.21 -13.98
CA LYS A 55 10.14 17.70 -14.59
C LYS A 55 10.76 18.92 -13.90
N ASP A 56 10.17 19.41 -12.81
CA ASP A 56 10.57 20.61 -12.10
C ASP A 56 11.46 20.27 -10.88
N ASP A 57 12.30 21.22 -10.47
CA ASP A 57 13.25 21.13 -9.34
C ASP A 57 12.62 20.65 -8.01
N VAL A 58 11.28 20.66 -7.91
CA VAL A 58 10.50 20.20 -6.76
C VAL A 58 10.73 18.71 -6.44
N ASP A 59 11.01 17.88 -7.46
CA ASP A 59 11.24 16.43 -7.30
C ASP A 59 12.57 16.08 -6.60
N LEU A 60 13.49 17.04 -6.50
CA LEU A 60 14.78 16.90 -5.82
C LEU A 60 14.83 17.62 -4.47
N ASN A 61 13.69 18.10 -3.97
CA ASN A 61 13.59 18.76 -2.66
C ASN A 61 14.05 17.90 -1.48
N TRP A 62 14.17 16.59 -1.67
CA TRP A 62 14.72 15.65 -0.69
C TRP A 62 16.26 15.63 -0.64
N MET A 63 16.94 16.26 -1.61
CA MET A 63 18.40 16.45 -1.65
C MET A 63 18.84 17.92 -1.73
N PRO A 64 18.33 18.81 -0.86
CA PRO A 64 18.54 20.25 -1.03
C PRO A 64 20.01 20.67 -0.85
N ASN A 65 20.80 19.93 -0.06
CA ASN A 65 22.16 20.32 0.33
C ASN A 65 23.28 19.62 -0.47
N LEU A 66 23.01 18.48 -1.10
CA LEU A 66 24.02 17.66 -1.78
C LEU A 66 24.44 18.25 -3.14
N LEU A 67 23.51 18.92 -3.83
CA LEU A 67 23.78 19.60 -5.09
C LEU A 67 24.49 20.96 -4.89
N ALA A 68 24.24 21.62 -3.77
CA ALA A 68 24.73 22.99 -3.49
C ALA A 68 26.11 23.03 -2.81
N LYS A 69 26.45 22.00 -2.02
CA LYS A 69 27.72 21.90 -1.30
C LYS A 69 28.14 20.44 -1.38
N ARG A 70 29.37 20.15 -1.80
CA ARG A 70 29.95 18.79 -1.75
C ARG A 70 30.11 18.33 -0.29
N THR A 71 29.00 18.10 0.40
CA THR A 71 28.94 17.77 1.82
C THR A 71 29.18 16.29 2.05
N GLN A 72 29.56 15.95 3.27
CA GLN A 72 29.58 14.56 3.76
C GLN A 72 28.21 14.11 4.27
N GLU A 73 27.12 14.82 3.92
CA GLU A 73 25.77 14.51 4.38
C GLU A 73 25.28 13.19 3.80
N ILE A 74 24.51 12.46 4.61
CA ILE A 74 23.86 11.22 4.21
C ILE A 74 22.36 11.53 4.11
N PRO A 75 21.76 11.47 2.91
CA PRO A 75 20.33 11.68 2.75
C PRO A 75 19.56 10.54 3.44
N VAL A 76 18.51 10.93 4.16
CA VAL A 76 17.57 10.01 4.82
C VAL A 76 16.18 10.35 4.31
N VAL A 77 15.48 9.34 3.78
CA VAL A 77 14.13 9.47 3.26
C VAL A 77 13.19 8.52 4.00
N VAL A 78 12.06 9.05 4.47
CA VAL A 78 10.97 8.26 5.07
C VAL A 78 9.85 8.14 4.05
N VAL A 79 9.46 6.91 3.72
CA VAL A 79 8.35 6.57 2.81
C VAL A 79 7.25 5.82 3.56
N GLU A 80 6.04 5.77 2.98
CA GLU A 80 4.94 5.02 3.60
C GLU A 80 4.95 3.56 3.19
N GLU A 81 5.13 3.33 1.90
CA GLU A 81 5.07 2.01 1.27
C GLU A 81 6.43 1.69 0.66
N HIS A 82 6.92 0.48 0.86
CA HIS A 82 8.29 0.10 0.49
C HIS A 82 8.64 0.40 -0.96
N TYR A 83 7.74 0.13 -1.91
CA TYR A 83 8.07 0.36 -3.33
C TYR A 83 8.40 1.82 -3.66
N GLU A 84 8.01 2.79 -2.84
CA GLU A 84 8.30 4.20 -3.03
C GLU A 84 9.80 4.51 -2.93
N VAL A 85 10.59 3.67 -2.25
CA VAL A 85 12.06 3.83 -2.15
C VAL A 85 12.74 3.80 -3.52
N LEU A 86 12.16 3.10 -4.50
CA LEU A 86 12.71 2.98 -5.85
C LEU A 86 12.94 4.36 -6.48
N LYS A 87 12.02 5.31 -6.26
CA LYS A 87 12.19 6.71 -6.68
C LYS A 87 13.51 7.28 -6.21
N TYR A 88 13.75 7.18 -4.91
CA TYR A 88 14.88 7.79 -4.24
C TYR A 88 16.19 7.08 -4.60
N TRP A 89 16.15 5.75 -4.72
CA TRP A 89 17.30 4.96 -5.13
C TRP A 89 17.77 5.31 -6.54
N PHE A 90 16.86 5.36 -7.53
CA PHE A 90 17.23 5.71 -8.91
C PHE A 90 17.62 7.18 -9.06
N GLN A 91 16.96 8.11 -8.36
CA GLN A 91 17.38 9.51 -8.34
C GLN A 91 18.76 9.68 -7.69
N ALA A 92 19.06 8.98 -6.59
CA ALA A 92 20.38 8.96 -5.99
C ALA A 92 21.46 8.44 -6.96
N ALA A 93 21.12 7.39 -7.72
CA ALA A 93 22.00 6.80 -8.72
C ALA A 93 22.26 7.75 -9.91
N ASP A 94 21.23 8.45 -10.38
CA ASP A 94 21.34 9.46 -11.44
C ASP A 94 22.17 10.67 -11.03
N LEU A 95 22.14 11.03 -9.75
CA LEU A 95 22.93 12.12 -9.18
C LEU A 95 24.34 11.68 -8.73
N GLY A 96 24.66 10.39 -8.84
CA GLY A 96 25.96 9.84 -8.46
C GLY A 96 26.21 9.77 -6.94
N VAL A 97 25.16 9.83 -6.12
CA VAL A 97 25.22 9.55 -4.67
C VAL A 97 25.51 8.08 -4.44
N ILE A 98 24.87 7.23 -5.23
CA ILE A 98 25.18 5.81 -5.36
C ILE A 98 25.57 5.50 -6.81
N PRO A 99 26.37 4.45 -7.07
CA PRO A 99 26.57 3.90 -8.41
C PRO A 99 25.26 3.46 -9.08
N ARG A 100 25.24 3.43 -10.41
CA ARG A 100 24.11 2.89 -11.20
C ARG A 100 24.06 1.36 -11.25
N SER A 101 25.03 0.68 -10.65
CA SER A 101 25.08 -0.77 -10.52
C SER A 101 26.05 -1.18 -9.42
N LYS A 102 25.99 -2.44 -9.00
CA LYS A 102 26.85 -3.00 -7.95
C LYS A 102 26.67 -2.32 -6.60
N ASN A 103 25.41 -2.07 -6.23
CA ASN A 103 25.08 -1.60 -4.90
C ASN A 103 24.80 -2.80 -3.98
N ILE A 104 25.30 -2.69 -2.75
CA ILE A 104 24.91 -3.55 -1.64
C ILE A 104 23.73 -2.88 -0.94
N LEU A 105 22.63 -3.61 -0.81
CA LEU A 105 21.47 -3.24 0.01
C LEU A 105 21.58 -3.96 1.35
N ILE A 106 21.57 -3.22 2.46
CA ILE A 106 21.25 -3.80 3.76
C ILE A 106 19.81 -3.46 4.06
N HIS A 107 18.97 -4.49 4.13
CA HIS A 107 17.55 -4.42 4.41
C HIS A 107 17.28 -4.93 5.82
N ILE A 108 16.77 -4.07 6.71
CA ILE A 108 16.43 -4.44 8.09
C ILE A 108 14.91 -4.44 8.20
N ASP A 109 14.33 -5.63 8.25
CA ASP A 109 12.88 -5.83 8.04
C ASP A 109 12.48 -7.19 8.63
N SER A 110 11.23 -7.33 9.05
CA SER A 110 10.66 -8.63 9.38
C SER A 110 10.31 -9.52 8.17
N HIS A 111 10.29 -8.96 6.96
CA HIS A 111 9.95 -9.64 5.72
C HIS A 111 11.11 -9.63 4.72
N VAL A 112 11.08 -10.60 3.79
CA VAL A 112 12.14 -10.79 2.80
C VAL A 112 12.04 -9.81 1.62
N ASP A 113 10.83 -9.34 1.31
CA ASP A 113 10.48 -8.52 0.15
C ASP A 113 11.10 -8.97 -1.18
N GLY A 114 11.12 -10.29 -1.35
CA GLY A 114 11.76 -11.04 -2.43
C GLY A 114 10.83 -11.52 -3.54
N ALA A 115 9.60 -11.01 -3.65
CA ALA A 115 8.65 -11.45 -4.67
C ALA A 115 9.05 -10.96 -6.07
N VAL A 116 8.79 -11.80 -7.07
CA VAL A 116 9.07 -11.47 -8.47
C VAL A 116 8.02 -10.49 -9.02
N PRO A 117 8.41 -9.39 -9.69
CA PRO A 117 7.44 -8.44 -10.21
C PRO A 117 6.57 -9.04 -11.31
N VAL A 118 5.34 -8.51 -11.40
CA VAL A 118 4.41 -8.86 -12.48
C VAL A 118 4.98 -8.34 -13.80
N ASP A 119 4.93 -9.18 -14.83
CA ASP A 119 5.34 -8.83 -16.18
C ASP A 119 4.46 -7.70 -16.71
N THR A 120 5.02 -6.50 -16.83
CA THR A 120 4.38 -5.42 -17.60
C THR A 120 5.28 -5.12 -18.79
N ASP A 121 4.69 -4.72 -19.92
CA ASP A 121 5.41 -4.50 -21.20
C ASP A 121 6.57 -3.49 -21.11
N ASN A 122 6.71 -2.80 -19.97
CA ASN A 122 7.62 -1.68 -19.77
C ASN A 122 8.54 -1.83 -18.53
N LEU A 123 8.74 -3.04 -18.00
CA LEU A 123 9.76 -3.25 -16.96
C LEU A 123 11.18 -3.27 -17.56
N PRO A 124 12.16 -2.55 -16.95
CA PRO A 124 13.55 -2.54 -17.40
C PRO A 124 14.32 -3.79 -16.95
N LEU A 125 13.94 -4.96 -17.47
CA LEU A 125 14.57 -6.24 -17.14
C LEU A 125 16.01 -6.30 -17.66
N PHE A 126 16.95 -6.59 -16.77
CA PHE A 126 18.40 -6.72 -17.00
C PHE A 126 19.08 -5.48 -17.58
N ARG A 127 18.51 -4.30 -17.35
CA ARG A 127 19.09 -3.02 -17.76
C ARG A 127 18.69 -1.89 -16.83
N TYR A 128 19.51 -0.85 -16.79
CA TYR A 128 19.15 0.38 -16.08
C TYR A 128 17.91 1.03 -16.74
N PRO A 129 16.98 1.61 -15.95
CA PRO A 129 15.81 2.30 -16.50
C PRO A 129 16.18 3.45 -17.41
N SER A 130 15.43 3.60 -18.52
CA SER A 130 15.63 4.64 -19.53
C SER A 130 14.79 5.90 -19.28
N SER A 131 13.77 5.78 -18.43
CA SER A 131 12.84 6.87 -18.14
C SER A 131 12.21 6.74 -16.75
N ARG A 132 11.66 7.85 -16.24
CA ARG A 132 10.88 7.88 -14.99
C ARG A 132 9.63 7.00 -15.06
N GLN A 133 9.02 6.87 -16.25
CA GLN A 133 7.87 5.99 -16.44
C GLN A 133 8.23 4.53 -16.18
N GLU A 134 9.43 4.08 -16.56
CA GLU A 134 9.87 2.72 -16.23
C GLU A 134 10.03 2.52 -14.73
N ILE A 135 10.57 3.52 -14.01
CA ILE A 135 10.67 3.50 -12.54
C ILE A 135 9.26 3.46 -11.91
N TYR A 136 8.32 4.23 -12.45
CA TYR A 136 6.92 4.17 -12.01
C TYR A 136 6.30 2.78 -12.21
N ASN A 137 6.56 2.12 -13.34
CA ASN A 137 6.06 0.76 -13.60
C ASN A 137 6.70 -0.31 -12.68
N MET A 138 7.82 0.01 -12.04
CA MET A 138 8.48 -0.85 -11.05
C MET A 138 7.80 -0.75 -9.67
N MET A 139 7.07 0.33 -9.38
CA MET A 139 6.39 0.55 -8.09
C MET A 139 5.06 -0.22 -8.00
N GLN A 140 5.16 -1.56 -7.96
CA GLN A 140 4.02 -2.46 -7.98
C GLN A 140 3.49 -2.76 -6.57
N ARG A 141 4.25 -3.50 -5.77
CA ARG A 141 3.89 -3.98 -4.42
C ARG A 141 5.10 -3.93 -3.48
N ASN A 142 4.85 -3.89 -2.17
CA ASN A 142 5.88 -3.80 -1.14
C ASN A 142 6.80 -5.02 -1.10
N ASP A 143 6.31 -6.19 -1.51
CA ASP A 143 7.12 -7.41 -1.55
C ASP A 143 7.95 -7.55 -2.84
N MET A 144 7.88 -6.61 -3.80
CA MET A 144 8.50 -6.77 -5.13
C MET A 144 9.70 -5.84 -5.40
N PHE A 145 9.88 -4.78 -4.62
CA PHE A 145 10.80 -3.69 -4.97
C PHE A 145 12.27 -4.11 -5.01
N ILE A 146 12.72 -4.99 -4.09
CA ILE A 146 14.12 -5.45 -4.03
C ILE A 146 14.46 -6.22 -5.30
N VAL A 147 13.65 -7.24 -5.64
CA VAL A 147 13.86 -8.03 -6.86
C VAL A 147 13.76 -7.16 -8.10
N THR A 148 12.82 -6.22 -8.11
CA THR A 148 12.66 -5.30 -9.24
C THR A 148 13.88 -4.41 -9.43
N ALA A 149 14.46 -3.87 -8.35
CA ALA A 149 15.73 -3.13 -8.39
C ALA A 149 16.90 -4.02 -8.82
N ALA A 150 16.97 -5.27 -8.33
CA ALA A 150 18.01 -6.23 -8.69
C ALA A 150 17.96 -6.62 -10.18
N LEU A 151 16.76 -6.79 -10.73
CA LEU A 151 16.56 -7.06 -12.16
C LEU A 151 17.08 -5.91 -13.04
N THR A 152 17.10 -4.66 -12.58
CA THR A 152 17.71 -3.55 -13.35
C THR A 152 19.25 -3.53 -13.32
N GLY A 153 19.85 -4.35 -12.45
CA GLY A 153 21.28 -4.33 -12.14
C GLY A 153 21.70 -3.24 -11.17
N LEU A 154 20.77 -2.45 -10.61
CA LEU A 154 21.06 -1.45 -9.59
C LEU A 154 21.67 -2.12 -8.34
N ILE A 155 21.03 -3.18 -7.85
CA ILE A 155 21.45 -3.95 -6.67
C ILE A 155 21.86 -5.35 -7.14
N ASP A 156 23.02 -5.83 -6.68
CA ASP A 156 23.47 -7.20 -6.94
C ASP A 156 23.84 -7.96 -5.66
N HIS A 157 23.79 -7.29 -4.51
CA HIS A 157 24.01 -7.91 -3.22
C HIS A 157 22.97 -7.39 -2.23
N VAL A 158 22.12 -8.28 -1.73
CA VAL A 158 21.11 -7.98 -0.70
C VAL A 158 21.53 -8.67 0.59
N ILE A 159 21.55 -7.93 1.69
CA ILE A 159 21.75 -8.45 3.04
C ILE A 159 20.48 -8.16 3.83
N TRP A 160 19.69 -9.19 4.08
CA TRP A 160 18.46 -9.09 4.84
C TRP A 160 18.71 -9.48 6.31
N VAL A 161 18.35 -8.57 7.22
CA VAL A 161 18.44 -8.76 8.67
C VAL A 161 17.04 -8.86 9.27
N TRP A 162 16.66 -10.06 9.71
CA TRP A 162 15.35 -10.35 10.29
C TRP A 162 15.35 -10.34 11.83
N PRO A 163 14.25 -9.96 12.49
CA PRO A 163 14.19 -9.76 13.94
C PRO A 163 13.91 -11.05 14.72
N SER A 164 14.38 -11.12 15.97
CA SER A 164 14.30 -12.33 16.79
C SER A 164 12.89 -12.68 17.26
N TRP A 165 11.90 -11.80 17.09
CA TRP A 165 10.50 -12.16 17.37
C TRP A 165 9.90 -13.01 16.24
N ASP A 166 10.48 -13.00 15.04
CA ASP A 166 10.01 -13.78 13.90
C ASP A 166 10.72 -15.13 13.74
N THR A 167 11.31 -15.67 14.81
CA THR A 167 12.01 -16.97 14.79
C THR A 167 11.13 -18.15 14.35
N THR A 168 9.80 -17.99 14.29
CA THR A 168 8.89 -19.03 13.81
C THR A 168 8.97 -19.25 12.30
N ASN A 169 9.33 -18.20 11.54
CA ASN A 169 9.48 -18.28 10.08
C ASN A 169 10.91 -18.61 9.65
N HIS A 170 11.83 -18.73 10.61
CA HIS A 170 13.25 -18.91 10.36
C HIS A 170 13.82 -20.08 11.16
N ASP A 171 14.63 -20.91 10.51
CA ASP A 171 15.30 -22.02 11.19
C ASP A 171 16.39 -21.50 12.14
N ALA A 172 16.21 -21.72 13.45
CA ALA A 172 17.11 -21.27 14.50
C ALA A 172 18.54 -21.84 14.38
N GLU A 173 18.73 -22.94 13.64
CA GLU A 173 20.04 -23.53 13.39
C GLU A 173 20.82 -22.82 12.26
N ASN A 174 20.13 -22.13 11.35
CA ASN A 174 20.68 -21.48 10.16
C ASN A 174 20.48 -19.95 10.19
N ASN A 175 20.92 -19.31 11.29
CA ASN A 175 20.78 -17.86 11.49
C ASN A 175 21.65 -16.98 10.57
N HIS A 176 22.47 -17.57 9.69
CA HIS A 176 23.17 -16.87 8.60
C HIS A 176 23.29 -17.79 7.39
N LEU A 177 22.72 -17.39 6.26
CA LEU A 177 22.76 -18.09 4.99
C LEU A 177 23.29 -17.16 3.91
N ILE A 178 24.10 -17.70 3.00
CA ILE A 178 24.58 -16.97 1.82
C ILE A 178 24.08 -17.72 0.59
N ILE A 179 23.32 -17.04 -0.25
CA ILE A 179 22.67 -17.59 -1.43
C ILE A 179 23.23 -16.89 -2.66
N ASN A 180 23.80 -17.65 -3.58
CA ASN A 180 24.15 -17.11 -4.89
C ASN A 180 22.92 -17.20 -5.79
N VAL A 181 22.58 -16.11 -6.47
CA VAL A 181 21.41 -16.03 -7.34
C VAL A 181 21.84 -15.68 -8.76
N GLU A 182 21.27 -16.35 -9.74
CA GLU A 182 21.41 -16.06 -11.15
C GLU A 182 20.02 -15.87 -11.75
N MET A 183 19.83 -14.79 -12.51
CA MET A 183 18.56 -14.46 -13.14
C MET A 183 18.75 -14.29 -14.64
N GLY A 184 17.74 -14.71 -15.41
CA GLY A 184 17.83 -14.75 -16.85
C GLY A 184 16.49 -14.85 -17.54
N PHE A 185 16.55 -15.24 -18.80
CA PHE A 185 15.36 -15.56 -19.59
C PHE A 185 15.34 -17.02 -20.03
N ILE A 186 14.14 -17.56 -20.15
CA ILE A 186 13.87 -18.86 -20.75
C ILE A 186 12.83 -18.70 -21.87
N GLU A 187 13.04 -19.39 -22.98
CA GLU A 187 12.07 -19.42 -24.08
C GLU A 187 11.03 -20.52 -23.83
N ILE A 188 9.77 -20.14 -23.69
CA ILE A 188 8.65 -21.05 -23.44
C ILE A 188 7.69 -21.10 -24.62
N ARG A 189 7.09 -22.28 -24.88
CA ARG A 189 6.04 -22.46 -25.90
C ARG A 189 4.67 -22.21 -25.27
N ILE A 190 3.91 -21.25 -25.80
CA ILE A 190 2.61 -20.85 -25.22
C ILE A 190 1.46 -21.73 -25.73
N GLN A 191 1.53 -22.16 -27.00
CA GLN A 191 0.50 -23.00 -27.64
C GLN A 191 1.15 -23.95 -28.65
N GLU A 192 0.96 -25.26 -28.47
CA GLU A 192 1.51 -26.31 -29.34
C GLU A 192 1.10 -26.16 -30.81
N GLN A 193 -0.05 -25.52 -31.08
CA GLN A 193 -0.58 -25.42 -32.45
C GLN A 193 -0.15 -24.19 -33.25
N ILE A 194 0.45 -23.16 -32.62
CA ILE A 194 0.74 -21.88 -33.30
C ILE A 194 2.26 -21.56 -33.35
N ASN A 195 3.15 -22.43 -32.84
CA ASN A 195 4.61 -22.16 -32.80
C ASN A 195 4.93 -20.75 -32.24
N ARG A 196 4.16 -20.30 -31.25
CA ARG A 196 4.40 -19.02 -30.57
C ARG A 196 5.24 -19.25 -29.33
N HIS A 197 6.38 -18.57 -29.29
CA HIS A 197 7.32 -18.59 -28.20
C HIS A 197 7.22 -17.27 -27.41
N LYS A 198 7.29 -17.34 -26.08
CA LYS A 198 7.46 -16.18 -25.19
C LYS A 198 8.81 -16.30 -24.50
N MET A 199 9.47 -15.17 -24.26
CA MET A 199 10.52 -15.12 -23.26
C MET A 199 9.88 -14.95 -21.89
N ASP A 200 10.33 -15.70 -20.91
CA ASP A 200 9.90 -15.62 -19.53
C ASP A 200 11.09 -15.51 -18.58
N LEU A 201 10.87 -14.98 -17.38
CA LEU A 201 11.91 -14.87 -16.37
C LEU A 201 12.22 -16.22 -15.75
N CYS A 202 13.50 -16.49 -15.58
CA CYS A 202 14.01 -17.61 -14.80
C CYS A 202 14.98 -17.12 -13.74
N ALA A 203 14.97 -17.79 -12.60
CA ALA A 203 15.88 -17.56 -11.49
C ALA A 203 16.45 -18.91 -11.03
N CYS A 204 17.74 -18.91 -10.73
CA CYS A 204 18.50 -20.04 -10.23
C CYS A 204 19.19 -19.61 -8.94
N TRP A 205 19.20 -20.45 -7.93
CA TRP A 205 19.93 -20.18 -6.69
C TRP A 205 20.65 -21.41 -6.17
N ARG A 206 21.65 -21.17 -5.33
CA ARG A 206 22.32 -22.20 -4.54
C ARG A 206 22.78 -21.63 -3.20
N ILE A 207 22.77 -22.46 -2.17
CA ILE A 207 23.22 -22.09 -0.82
C ILE A 207 24.72 -22.39 -0.70
N GLN A 208 25.51 -21.41 -0.28
CA GLN A 208 26.94 -21.57 -0.09
C GLN A 208 27.23 -22.39 1.17
N GLY A 209 28.04 -23.45 1.04
CA GLY A 209 28.57 -24.23 2.17
C GLY A 209 27.74 -25.46 2.56
N ILE A 210 26.58 -25.69 1.94
CA ILE A 210 25.76 -26.91 2.15
C ILE A 210 26.18 -28.04 1.18
N ASP A 211 26.66 -27.70 -0.01
CA ASP A 211 27.05 -28.71 -1.00
C ASP A 211 28.55 -28.99 -1.00
N ASN A 212 28.91 -30.17 -0.48
CA ASN A 212 30.21 -30.82 -0.73
C ASN A 212 30.23 -31.59 -2.06
N ASP A 213 29.22 -31.40 -2.93
CA ASP A 213 29.03 -32.22 -4.11
C ASP A 213 29.95 -31.78 -5.26
N GLU A 214 30.67 -32.73 -5.86
CA GLU A 214 31.65 -32.47 -6.94
C GLU A 214 30.98 -32.01 -8.25
N ASN A 215 29.64 -32.06 -8.33
CA ASN A 215 28.85 -31.66 -9.49
C ASN A 215 28.20 -30.29 -9.29
N VAL A 216 28.91 -29.23 -9.71
CA VAL A 216 28.54 -27.83 -9.50
C VAL A 216 27.15 -27.46 -10.07
N ASP A 217 26.69 -28.10 -11.17
CA ASP A 217 25.38 -27.80 -11.75
C ASP A 217 24.20 -28.50 -11.02
N ALA A 218 24.44 -29.59 -10.29
CA ALA A 218 23.41 -30.27 -9.50
C ALA A 218 23.05 -29.54 -8.19
N SER A 219 23.90 -28.60 -7.76
CA SER A 219 23.67 -27.74 -6.58
C SER A 219 22.70 -26.58 -6.80
N TRP A 220 22.34 -26.29 -8.06
CA TRP A 220 21.48 -25.16 -8.39
C TRP A 220 20.02 -25.59 -8.49
N GLU A 221 19.18 -24.92 -7.73
CA GLU A 221 17.73 -24.99 -7.84
C GLU A 221 17.27 -23.85 -8.76
N CYS A 222 16.47 -24.16 -9.78
CA CYS A 222 16.10 -23.21 -10.82
C CYS A 222 14.63 -23.30 -11.17
N HIS A 223 13.98 -22.14 -11.23
CA HIS A 223 12.56 -22.01 -11.50
C HIS A 223 12.32 -20.93 -12.56
N ARG A 224 11.28 -21.12 -13.37
CA ARG A 224 10.70 -20.03 -14.17
C ARG A 224 9.48 -19.46 -13.47
N ARG A 225 9.08 -18.25 -13.83
CA ARG A 225 7.89 -17.59 -13.26
C ARG A 225 6.62 -18.42 -13.45
N ASN A 226 5.75 -18.46 -12.43
CA ASN A 226 4.45 -19.12 -12.52
C ASN A 226 3.45 -18.23 -13.28
N PHE A 227 2.65 -18.82 -14.16
CA PHE A 227 1.56 -18.14 -14.87
C PHE A 227 0.18 -18.37 -14.22
N SER A 228 0.06 -19.31 -13.28
CA SER A 228 -1.17 -19.52 -12.53
C SER A 228 -1.04 -18.84 -11.16
N GLU A 229 -1.97 -17.94 -10.83
CA GLU A 229 -2.02 -17.25 -9.53
C GLU A 229 -2.41 -18.19 -8.37
N ILE A 230 -2.77 -19.45 -8.67
CA ILE A 230 -3.39 -20.39 -7.72
C ILE A 230 -2.36 -21.20 -6.93
N GLU A 231 -1.12 -21.30 -7.42
CA GLU A 231 -0.03 -22.08 -6.80
C GLU A 231 1.23 -21.21 -6.71
N ALA A 232 1.15 -20.14 -5.92
CA ALA A 232 2.16 -19.09 -5.78
C ALA A 232 3.43 -19.50 -5.01
N GLU A 233 3.74 -20.79 -4.91
CA GLU A 233 4.92 -21.29 -4.21
C GLU A 233 5.80 -22.03 -5.22
N ASN A 234 6.80 -21.30 -5.73
CA ASN A 234 7.79 -21.69 -6.72
C ASN A 234 7.19 -22.02 -8.10
N GLY A 235 7.51 -21.21 -9.10
CA GLY A 235 7.11 -21.52 -10.47
C GLY A 235 7.83 -22.78 -11.00
N PRO A 236 7.49 -23.26 -12.20
CA PRO A 236 7.90 -24.60 -12.64
C PRO A 236 9.42 -24.79 -12.65
N ASP A 237 9.88 -25.92 -12.13
CA ASP A 237 11.28 -26.33 -12.11
C ASP A 237 11.85 -26.42 -13.53
N ILE A 238 13.09 -25.97 -13.69
CA ILE A 238 13.84 -26.04 -14.95
C ILE A 238 15.28 -26.47 -14.67
N GLU A 239 15.98 -26.97 -15.68
CA GLU A 239 17.43 -27.16 -15.59
C GLU A 239 18.13 -25.80 -15.68
N ARG A 240 19.21 -25.60 -14.91
CA ARG A 240 20.03 -24.38 -14.97
C ARG A 240 20.49 -24.03 -16.38
N SER A 241 20.82 -25.02 -17.20
CA SER A 241 21.25 -24.87 -18.59
C SER A 241 20.20 -24.21 -19.50
N GLN A 242 18.91 -24.29 -19.12
CA GLN A 242 17.79 -23.72 -19.88
C GLN A 242 17.61 -22.23 -19.61
N CYS A 243 18.14 -21.72 -18.49
CA CYS A 243 18.06 -20.32 -18.13
C CYS A 243 19.22 -19.54 -18.78
N GLN A 244 18.90 -18.63 -19.69
CA GLN A 244 19.88 -17.72 -20.31
C GLN A 244 20.24 -16.64 -19.29
N ILE A 245 21.32 -16.86 -18.53
CA ILE A 245 21.70 -15.98 -17.42
C ILE A 245 22.12 -14.59 -17.93
N HIS A 246 21.45 -13.56 -17.42
CA HIS A 246 21.72 -12.15 -17.72
C HIS A 246 22.23 -11.36 -16.50
N SER A 247 21.85 -11.76 -15.30
CA SER A 247 22.27 -11.13 -14.05
C SER A 247 22.71 -12.18 -13.03
N LYS A 248 23.63 -11.77 -12.16
CA LYS A 248 24.11 -12.56 -11.03
C LYS A 248 24.13 -11.67 -9.80
N GLY A 249 23.81 -12.24 -8.66
CA GLY A 249 23.84 -11.56 -7.39
C GLY A 249 24.01 -12.50 -6.21
N MET A 250 23.96 -11.90 -5.03
CA MET A 250 24.10 -12.59 -3.75
C MET A 250 23.00 -12.10 -2.80
N ILE A 251 22.42 -13.02 -2.05
CA ILE A 251 21.51 -12.73 -0.95
C ILE A 251 22.13 -13.32 0.31
N GLU A 252 22.39 -12.49 1.31
CA GLU A 252 22.73 -12.91 2.66
C GLU A 252 21.49 -12.75 3.55
N ILE A 253 21.09 -13.82 4.23
CA ILE A 253 19.98 -13.81 5.18
C ILE A 253 20.59 -13.99 6.57
N MET A 254 20.30 -13.09 7.51
CA MET A 254 20.82 -13.23 8.86
C MET A 254 19.86 -12.75 9.95
N GLY A 255 19.82 -13.45 11.07
CA GLY A 255 19.04 -13.02 12.23
C GLY A 255 19.72 -11.89 12.99
N GLU A 256 18.93 -11.02 13.62
CA GLU A 256 19.43 -9.83 14.33
C GLU A 256 20.50 -10.17 15.40
N MET A 257 20.43 -11.37 16.00
CA MET A 257 21.37 -11.84 17.02
C MET A 257 22.79 -12.04 16.50
N VAL A 258 22.94 -12.44 15.23
CA VAL A 258 24.25 -12.69 14.60
C VAL A 258 24.69 -11.55 13.68
N ALA A 259 23.76 -10.72 13.21
CA ALA A 259 23.99 -9.67 12.23
C ALA A 259 25.19 -8.77 12.58
N ALA A 260 25.30 -8.29 13.83
CA ALA A 260 26.42 -7.45 14.24
C ALA A 260 27.80 -8.14 14.12
N ALA A 261 27.87 -9.46 14.28
CA ALA A 261 29.12 -10.21 14.12
C ALA A 261 29.44 -10.47 12.65
N GLU A 262 28.44 -10.84 11.86
CA GLU A 262 28.61 -11.14 10.42
C GLU A 262 28.89 -9.89 9.60
N LEU A 263 28.20 -8.78 9.85
CA LEU A 263 28.40 -7.51 9.16
C LEU A 263 29.82 -6.94 9.35
N ARG A 264 30.49 -7.24 10.47
CA ARG A 264 31.90 -6.88 10.69
C ARG A 264 32.87 -7.70 9.86
N LYS A 265 32.47 -8.90 9.41
CA LYS A 265 33.30 -9.78 8.58
C LYS A 265 33.26 -9.39 7.12
N LEU A 266 32.28 -8.59 6.68
CA LEU A 266 32.22 -8.05 5.32
C LEU A 266 33.55 -7.32 5.00
N LYS A 267 34.32 -7.90 4.08
CA LYS A 267 35.70 -7.51 3.80
C LYS A 267 35.78 -6.31 2.84
N ILE A 268 36.93 -5.64 2.91
CA ILE A 268 37.41 -4.49 2.13
C ILE A 268 37.39 -4.70 0.58
N SER A 269 37.06 -5.89 0.06
CA SER A 269 37.01 -6.15 -1.39
C SER A 269 35.93 -5.36 -2.13
N ASP A 270 34.89 -4.91 -1.43
CA ASP A 270 33.71 -4.25 -2.03
C ASP A 270 33.75 -2.72 -1.91
N LEU A 271 34.93 -2.13 -1.72
CA LEU A 271 35.09 -0.66 -1.53
C LEU A 271 34.44 0.18 -2.64
N ASN A 272 34.39 -0.35 -3.87
CA ASN A 272 33.82 0.32 -5.03
C ASN A 272 32.30 0.16 -5.15
N SER A 273 31.69 -0.72 -4.37
CA SER A 273 30.24 -0.91 -4.36
C SER A 273 29.56 0.25 -3.62
N GLY A 274 28.40 0.67 -4.13
CA GLY A 274 27.54 1.56 -3.36
C GLY A 274 26.91 0.82 -2.20
N PHE A 275 26.42 1.57 -1.21
CA PHE A 275 25.88 1.00 0.00
C PHE A 275 24.59 1.75 0.36
N ILE A 276 23.48 1.04 0.29
CA ILE A 276 22.14 1.51 0.60
C ILE A 276 21.74 0.85 1.91
N LEU A 277 21.25 1.63 2.86
CA LEU A 277 20.64 1.12 4.08
C LEU A 277 19.14 1.37 3.98
N ASP A 278 18.36 0.31 4.12
CA ASP A 278 16.90 0.33 4.13
C ASP A 278 16.41 -0.30 5.44
N ILE A 279 15.44 0.34 6.07
CA ILE A 279 14.90 -0.08 7.37
C ILE A 279 13.37 -0.01 7.31
N ASP A 280 12.69 -1.14 7.43
CA ASP A 280 11.27 -1.16 7.77
C ASP A 280 11.10 -0.98 9.28
N GLU A 281 10.16 -0.13 9.67
CA GLU A 281 9.71 0.01 11.04
C GLU A 281 9.04 -1.25 11.58
N ASP A 282 8.47 -2.08 10.72
CA ASP A 282 7.89 -3.36 11.10
C ASP A 282 8.94 -4.35 11.61
N PHE A 283 10.24 -4.06 11.42
CA PHE A 283 11.33 -4.76 12.09
C PHE A 283 11.04 -4.85 13.58
N TYR A 284 10.40 -3.85 14.20
CA TYR A 284 10.00 -3.79 15.61
C TYR A 284 8.80 -4.69 15.98
N GLY A 285 7.91 -4.98 15.04
CA GLY A 285 6.76 -5.86 15.18
C GLY A 285 5.78 -5.68 14.02
N CYS A 286 5.00 -6.72 13.75
CA CYS A 286 4.00 -6.76 12.67
C CYS A 286 2.59 -6.97 13.24
N TRP A 287 1.63 -6.07 12.99
CA TRP A 287 0.29 -6.14 13.59
C TRP A 287 -0.84 -5.74 12.65
N SER A 288 -1.93 -6.52 12.64
CA SER A 288 -3.12 -6.21 11.82
C SER A 288 -4.22 -5.51 12.60
N ASP A 289 -4.68 -4.38 12.06
CA ASP A 289 -5.85 -3.66 12.57
C ASP A 289 -7.17 -4.45 12.44
N THR A 290 -7.18 -5.54 11.67
CA THR A 290 -8.34 -6.42 11.58
C THR A 290 -8.71 -7.07 12.91
N PHE A 291 -7.74 -7.23 13.83
CA PHE A 291 -8.01 -7.72 15.19
C PHE A 291 -8.90 -6.76 15.98
N ALA A 292 -8.68 -5.45 15.89
CA ALA A 292 -9.50 -4.45 16.57
C ALA A 292 -10.95 -4.45 16.07
N LEU A 293 -11.14 -4.63 14.76
CA LEU A 293 -12.45 -4.77 14.13
C LEU A 293 -13.16 -6.05 14.62
N GLN A 294 -12.45 -7.17 14.66
CA GLN A 294 -12.98 -8.45 15.14
C GLN A 294 -13.36 -8.39 16.63
N GLU A 295 -12.53 -7.81 17.49
CA GLU A 295 -12.81 -7.62 18.93
C GLU A 295 -13.99 -6.67 19.19
N ALA A 296 -14.24 -5.72 18.28
CA ALA A 296 -15.40 -4.86 18.31
C ALA A 296 -16.67 -5.57 17.80
N GLY A 297 -16.55 -6.76 17.21
CA GLY A 297 -17.64 -7.50 16.59
C GLY A 297 -18.14 -6.84 15.29
N ILE A 298 -17.24 -6.23 14.53
CA ILE A 298 -17.54 -5.66 13.20
C ILE A 298 -17.21 -6.71 12.15
N GLU A 299 -18.19 -7.06 11.30
CA GLU A 299 -17.99 -8.12 10.32
C GLU A 299 -17.33 -7.61 9.03
N LYS A 300 -16.59 -8.47 8.31
CA LYS A 300 -15.95 -8.12 7.04
C LYS A 300 -16.95 -7.54 6.01
N LYS A 301 -18.17 -8.06 5.95
CA LYS A 301 -19.22 -7.56 5.04
C LYS A 301 -19.60 -6.10 5.34
N ASP A 302 -19.56 -5.72 6.61
CA ASP A 302 -19.88 -4.36 7.05
C ASP A 302 -18.76 -3.40 6.65
N ILE A 303 -17.50 -3.85 6.78
CA ILE A 303 -16.32 -3.12 6.32
C ILE A 303 -16.33 -2.91 4.81
N THR A 304 -16.64 -3.95 4.04
CA THR A 304 -16.79 -3.85 2.59
C THR A 304 -17.87 -2.83 2.23
N LEU A 305 -19.08 -2.94 2.81
CA LEU A 305 -20.16 -2.00 2.53
C LEU A 305 -19.81 -0.55 2.91
N ILE A 306 -19.11 -0.34 4.03
CA ILE A 306 -18.61 0.98 4.43
C ILE A 306 -17.63 1.50 3.36
N SER A 307 -16.69 0.66 2.93
CA SER A 307 -15.67 1.02 1.93
C SER A 307 -16.29 1.37 0.58
N ASP A 308 -17.28 0.60 0.12
CA ASP A 308 -18.03 0.87 -1.12
C ASP A 308 -18.73 2.24 -1.04
N LEU A 309 -19.45 2.50 0.07
CA LEU A 309 -20.15 3.77 0.29
C LEU A 309 -19.21 4.97 0.41
N ILE A 310 -18.05 4.79 1.05
CA ILE A 310 -17.01 5.82 1.13
C ILE A 310 -16.46 6.10 -0.27
N THR A 311 -16.12 5.05 -1.02
CA THR A 311 -15.57 5.18 -2.37
C THR A 311 -16.58 5.86 -3.29
N ASP A 312 -17.88 5.63 -3.14
CA ASP A 312 -18.92 6.34 -3.91
C ASP A 312 -19.13 7.81 -3.48
N LEU A 313 -18.84 8.13 -2.23
CA LEU A 313 -18.98 9.48 -1.68
C LEU A 313 -17.74 10.37 -1.95
N LEU A 314 -16.54 9.80 -1.74
CA LEU A 314 -15.27 10.51 -1.67
C LEU A 314 -14.34 10.13 -2.81
N PHE A 315 -13.49 11.06 -3.20
CA PHE A 315 -12.44 10.87 -4.18
C PHE A 315 -11.18 11.62 -3.75
N GLY A 316 -10.02 11.19 -4.25
CA GLY A 316 -8.75 11.80 -3.93
C GLY A 316 -7.68 11.27 -4.88
N LEU A 317 -6.63 12.03 -5.08
CA LEU A 317 -5.49 11.71 -5.95
C LEU A 317 -4.16 11.89 -5.22
N THR A 318 -4.16 12.58 -4.09
CA THR A 318 -2.98 12.92 -3.30
C THR A 318 -3.16 12.51 -1.84
N ALA A 319 -2.06 12.26 -1.13
CA ALA A 319 -2.12 11.96 0.30
C ALA A 319 -2.71 13.12 1.13
N HIS A 320 -2.63 14.36 0.64
CA HIS A 320 -3.30 15.49 1.27
C HIS A 320 -4.84 15.36 1.21
N GLU A 321 -5.39 15.03 0.04
CA GLU A 321 -6.83 14.81 -0.13
C GLU A 321 -7.30 13.58 0.64
N GLU A 322 -6.47 12.54 0.73
CA GLU A 322 -6.72 11.40 1.62
C GLU A 322 -6.83 11.82 3.09
N HIS A 323 -5.90 12.64 3.58
CA HIS A 323 -5.96 13.12 4.96
C HIS A 323 -7.24 13.92 5.21
N LEU A 324 -7.65 14.79 4.26
CA LEU A 324 -8.90 15.54 4.35
C LEU A 324 -10.14 14.63 4.33
N ALA A 325 -10.15 13.60 3.49
CA ALA A 325 -11.21 12.59 3.43
C ALA A 325 -11.35 11.86 4.78
N ASN A 326 -10.23 11.48 5.40
CA ASN A 326 -10.21 10.85 6.72
C ASN A 326 -10.72 11.78 7.83
N GLU A 327 -10.27 13.03 7.85
CA GLU A 327 -10.77 14.02 8.82
C GLU A 327 -12.28 14.21 8.74
N PHE A 328 -12.83 14.19 7.52
CA PHE A 328 -14.28 14.19 7.30
C PHE A 328 -14.95 12.94 7.84
N TYR A 329 -14.45 11.77 7.45
CA TYR A 329 -14.99 10.49 7.89
C TYR A 329 -15.02 10.34 9.41
N SER A 330 -13.88 10.58 10.08
CA SER A 330 -13.79 10.48 11.55
C SER A 330 -14.68 11.52 12.23
N SER A 331 -14.79 12.73 11.68
CA SER A 331 -15.71 13.76 12.22
C SER A 331 -17.19 13.40 12.04
N LEU A 332 -17.54 12.72 10.95
CA LEU A 332 -18.88 12.18 10.73
C LEU A 332 -19.21 11.11 11.78
N LEU A 333 -18.30 10.17 12.02
CA LEU A 333 -18.46 9.16 13.06
C LEU A 333 -18.55 9.78 14.46
N HIS A 334 -17.73 10.77 14.78
CA HIS A 334 -17.81 11.51 16.04
C HIS A 334 -19.17 12.19 16.23
N LEU A 335 -19.74 12.76 15.17
CA LEU A 335 -21.10 13.31 15.21
C LEU A 335 -22.14 12.21 15.50
N VAL A 336 -22.06 11.06 14.84
CA VAL A 336 -22.95 9.91 15.10
C VAL A 336 -22.81 9.42 16.54
N VAL A 337 -21.59 9.24 17.04
CA VAL A 337 -21.30 8.85 18.43
C VAL A 337 -21.93 9.85 19.40
N LYS A 338 -21.77 11.16 19.14
CA LYS A 338 -22.27 12.22 19.99
C LYS A 338 -23.80 12.22 20.05
N LEU A 339 -24.48 12.13 18.91
CA LEU A 339 -25.95 12.05 18.85
C LEU A 339 -26.46 10.77 19.50
N LYS A 340 -25.80 9.62 19.24
CA LYS A 340 -26.20 8.32 19.81
C LYS A 340 -26.02 8.27 21.33
N SER A 341 -24.98 8.90 21.88
CA SER A 341 -24.80 9.02 23.35
C SER A 341 -25.91 9.80 24.05
N HIS A 342 -26.66 10.61 23.29
CA HIS A 342 -27.83 11.34 23.76
C HIS A 342 -29.14 10.61 23.47
N SER A 343 -29.08 9.39 22.92
CA SER A 343 -30.27 8.58 22.64
C SER A 343 -31.03 8.21 23.92
N CYS A 344 -32.36 8.26 23.84
CA CYS A 344 -33.24 7.84 24.92
C CYS A 344 -33.11 6.34 25.25
N GLU A 345 -32.63 5.52 24.32
CA GLU A 345 -32.41 4.08 24.53
C GLU A 345 -31.24 3.81 25.49
N ILE A 346 -30.20 4.65 25.45
CA ILE A 346 -28.98 4.47 26.24
C ILE A 346 -29.13 5.02 27.66
N LYS A 347 -29.86 6.13 27.84
CA LYS A 347 -30.02 6.79 29.16
C LYS A 347 -31.01 6.11 30.11
N GLY A 348 -31.70 5.05 29.66
CA GLY A 348 -32.65 4.28 30.48
C GLY A 348 -33.97 5.01 30.79
N LEU A 349 -35.02 4.22 31.04
CA LEU A 349 -36.40 4.68 31.24
C LEU A 349 -36.62 5.60 32.46
N GLU A 350 -35.69 5.68 33.41
CA GLU A 350 -35.83 6.54 34.60
C GLU A 350 -35.41 8.01 34.35
N GLN A 351 -34.51 8.27 33.40
CA GLN A 351 -34.13 9.63 32.99
C GLN A 351 -34.99 10.18 31.84
N SER A 352 -35.69 9.31 31.10
CA SER A 352 -36.58 9.70 29.99
C SER A 352 -37.76 10.58 30.44
N LYS A 353 -38.16 10.49 31.72
CA LYS A 353 -39.21 11.33 32.33
C LYS A 353 -38.82 12.81 32.50
N LYS A 354 -37.55 13.18 32.31
CA LYS A 354 -37.06 14.57 32.46
C LYS A 354 -36.77 15.33 31.14
N LYS A 355 -37.08 14.78 29.96
CA LYS A 355 -36.90 15.41 28.62
C LYS A 355 -35.53 16.07 28.41
N ASN A 356 -34.51 15.28 28.10
CA ASN A 356 -33.23 15.74 27.49
C ASN A 356 -32.51 14.54 26.80
N CYS A 357 -33.22 13.85 25.90
CA CYS A 357 -32.66 12.76 25.08
C CYS A 357 -33.32 12.75 23.70
N LEU A 358 -32.66 12.14 22.72
CA LEU A 358 -33.10 12.03 21.33
C LEU A 358 -33.62 10.62 21.04
N THR A 359 -34.72 10.51 20.30
CA THR A 359 -35.18 9.25 19.71
C THR A 359 -34.37 8.92 18.45
N ASN A 360 -34.34 7.65 18.04
CA ASN A 360 -33.67 7.25 16.80
C ASN A 360 -34.28 7.96 15.56
N VAL A 361 -35.58 8.25 15.60
CA VAL A 361 -36.28 9.02 14.56
C VAL A 361 -35.78 10.47 14.52
N GLU A 362 -35.62 11.12 15.68
CA GLU A 362 -35.07 12.48 15.74
C GLU A 362 -33.62 12.53 15.24
N VAL A 363 -32.80 11.53 15.56
CA VAL A 363 -31.42 11.43 15.04
C VAL A 363 -31.41 11.23 13.52
N SER A 364 -32.25 10.34 13.00
CA SER A 364 -32.37 10.12 11.55
C SER A 364 -32.86 11.36 10.80
N ASN A 365 -33.90 12.04 11.32
CA ASN A 365 -34.40 13.28 10.73
C ASN A 365 -33.34 14.37 10.73
N TYR A 366 -32.60 14.51 11.84
CA TYR A 366 -31.48 15.45 11.92
C TYR A 366 -30.47 15.22 10.79
N PHE A 367 -30.07 13.96 10.54
CA PHE A 367 -29.14 13.67 9.44
C PHE A 367 -29.75 14.02 8.08
N ILE A 368 -30.98 13.61 7.81
CA ILE A 368 -31.66 13.88 6.53
C ILE A 368 -31.72 15.39 6.24
N GLU A 369 -32.11 16.18 7.23
CA GLU A 369 -32.22 17.64 7.11
C GLU A 369 -30.86 18.32 6.91
N ASN A 370 -29.78 17.74 7.47
CA ASN A 370 -28.45 18.34 7.43
C ASN A 370 -27.52 17.79 6.34
N ILE A 371 -27.92 16.79 5.55
CA ILE A 371 -27.12 16.30 4.41
C ILE A 371 -26.63 17.45 3.50
N PRO A 372 -27.47 18.40 3.05
CA PRO A 372 -27.00 19.48 2.20
C PRO A 372 -25.93 20.34 2.87
N THR A 373 -26.08 20.60 4.17
CA THR A 373 -25.12 21.37 4.98
C THR A 373 -23.80 20.62 5.16
N ILE A 374 -23.85 19.30 5.39
CA ILE A 374 -22.65 18.45 5.52
C ILE A 374 -21.88 18.40 4.20
N ILE A 375 -22.57 18.20 3.07
CA ILE A 375 -21.95 18.23 1.74
C ILE A 375 -21.34 19.60 1.45
N LYS A 376 -22.05 20.68 1.76
CA LYS A 376 -21.55 22.04 1.59
C LYS A 376 -20.30 22.31 2.43
N PHE A 377 -20.26 21.84 3.68
CA PHE A 377 -19.06 21.94 4.50
C PHE A 377 -17.86 21.27 3.83
N LEU A 378 -18.06 20.07 3.29
CA LEU A 378 -17.00 19.34 2.60
C LEU A 378 -16.54 20.05 1.32
N GLN A 379 -17.46 20.65 0.55
CA GLN A 379 -17.10 21.49 -0.61
C GLN A 379 -16.26 22.70 -0.20
N GLU A 380 -16.60 23.36 0.90
CA GLU A 380 -15.92 24.57 1.37
C GLU A 380 -14.57 24.29 2.07
N ASN A 381 -14.37 23.09 2.63
CA ASN A 381 -13.21 22.78 3.50
C ASN A 381 -12.37 21.58 3.05
N GLY A 382 -12.90 20.69 2.22
CA GLY A 382 -12.18 19.56 1.65
C GLY A 382 -11.50 19.87 0.32
N GLY A 383 -11.78 21.04 -0.27
CA GLY A 383 -11.39 21.38 -1.63
C GLY A 383 -12.26 20.67 -2.68
N ASP A 384 -12.23 21.15 -3.92
CA ASP A 384 -13.09 20.66 -5.01
C ASP A 384 -12.87 19.18 -5.37
N ALA A 385 -11.77 18.57 -4.89
CA ALA A 385 -11.31 17.24 -5.28
C ALA A 385 -11.74 16.09 -4.35
N VAL A 386 -12.27 16.38 -3.15
CA VAL A 386 -12.57 15.34 -2.15
C VAL A 386 -13.93 14.67 -2.37
N LEU A 387 -14.87 15.33 -3.03
CA LEU A 387 -16.14 14.72 -3.42
C LEU A 387 -16.01 13.99 -4.75
N ARG A 388 -16.53 12.76 -4.84
CA ARG A 388 -16.43 11.97 -6.07
C ARG A 388 -17.26 12.53 -7.22
N LEU A 389 -18.46 13.00 -6.92
CA LEU A 389 -19.37 13.55 -7.92
C LEU A 389 -19.54 15.05 -7.71
N PRO A 390 -19.51 15.85 -8.78
CA PRO A 390 -19.71 17.29 -8.68
C PRO A 390 -21.17 17.64 -8.35
N ASP A 391 -22.14 16.74 -8.59
CA ASP A 391 -23.54 16.94 -8.23
C ASP A 391 -23.79 16.64 -6.74
N PRO A 392 -24.11 17.65 -5.91
CA PRO A 392 -24.35 17.47 -4.48
C PRO A 392 -25.49 16.50 -4.17
N LYS A 393 -26.46 16.32 -5.07
CA LYS A 393 -27.60 15.42 -4.84
C LYS A 393 -27.16 13.96 -4.82
N HIS A 394 -26.28 13.55 -5.72
CA HIS A 394 -25.79 12.18 -5.78
C HIS A 394 -24.93 11.85 -4.55
N CYS A 395 -23.97 12.72 -4.21
CA CYS A 395 -23.19 12.58 -2.98
C CYS A 395 -24.08 12.57 -1.72
N GLY A 396 -25.17 13.35 -1.70
CA GLY A 396 -26.15 13.33 -0.62
C GLY A 396 -26.80 11.97 -0.39
N LEU A 397 -27.08 11.19 -1.44
CA LEU A 397 -27.67 9.84 -1.33
C LEU A 397 -26.69 8.82 -0.72
N TYR A 398 -25.42 8.88 -1.13
CA TYR A 398 -24.36 8.04 -0.56
C TYR A 398 -24.10 8.39 0.91
N LEU A 399 -24.01 9.70 1.22
CA LEU A 399 -23.89 10.18 2.59
C LEU A 399 -25.09 9.74 3.45
N GLN A 400 -26.32 9.82 2.93
CA GLN A 400 -27.51 9.35 3.63
C GLN A 400 -27.41 7.86 3.95
N SER A 401 -27.04 7.04 2.96
CA SER A 401 -26.91 5.60 3.11
C SER A 401 -25.85 5.24 4.16
N LEU A 402 -24.70 5.91 4.11
CA LEU A 402 -23.61 5.75 5.07
C LEU A 402 -24.04 6.11 6.50
N LEU A 403 -24.71 7.25 6.68
CA LEU A 403 -25.21 7.71 7.99
C LEU A 403 -26.30 6.79 8.56
N LEU A 404 -27.20 6.28 7.72
CA LEU A 404 -28.19 5.28 8.13
C LEU A 404 -27.50 3.98 8.54
N PHE A 405 -26.46 3.56 7.82
CA PHE A 405 -25.72 2.36 8.15
C PHE A 405 -24.97 2.51 9.49
N PHE A 406 -24.31 3.64 9.73
CA PHE A 406 -23.63 3.93 11.00
C PHE A 406 -24.55 3.92 12.21
N GLN A 407 -25.84 4.26 12.05
CA GLN A 407 -26.79 4.19 13.16
C GLN A 407 -27.00 2.76 13.69
N ASN A 408 -26.69 1.72 12.92
CA ASN A 408 -26.79 0.33 13.36
C ASN A 408 -25.65 -0.12 14.28
N PHE A 409 -24.54 0.62 14.32
CA PHE A 409 -23.36 0.25 15.12
C PHE A 409 -23.45 0.79 16.54
N SER A 410 -22.92 0.03 17.50
CA SER A 410 -22.75 0.49 18.88
C SER A 410 -21.75 1.65 18.97
N ILE A 411 -21.80 2.42 20.07
CA ILE A 411 -20.81 3.48 20.32
C ILE A 411 -19.38 2.93 20.33
N LYS A 412 -19.17 1.71 20.86
CA LYS A 412 -17.86 1.06 20.86
C LYS A 412 -17.37 0.82 19.43
N GLN A 413 -18.21 0.24 18.58
CA GLN A 413 -17.87 -0.04 17.18
C GLN A 413 -17.59 1.24 16.38
N LEU A 414 -18.40 2.28 16.55
CA LEU A 414 -18.20 3.57 15.88
C LEU A 414 -16.89 4.25 16.29
N LYS A 415 -16.47 4.12 17.56
CA LYS A 415 -15.17 4.62 18.01
C LYS A 415 -14.02 3.87 17.35
N VAL A 416 -14.08 2.55 17.29
CA VAL A 416 -13.05 1.73 16.61
C VAL A 416 -12.95 2.11 15.12
N LEU A 417 -14.08 2.29 14.43
CA LEU A 417 -14.07 2.77 13.05
C LEU A 417 -13.46 4.18 12.92
N ALA A 418 -13.73 5.08 13.87
CA ALA A 418 -13.21 6.44 13.85
C ALA A 418 -11.71 6.50 14.11
N ASP A 419 -11.22 5.66 15.03
CA ASP A 419 -9.82 5.52 15.42
C ASP A 419 -8.98 4.89 14.28
N LEU A 420 -9.57 3.96 13.51
CA LEU A 420 -8.92 3.39 12.31
C LEU A 420 -8.92 4.37 11.14
N GLY A 421 -10.05 5.06 10.93
CA GLY A 421 -10.21 5.99 9.82
C GLY A 421 -10.32 5.30 8.46
N ILE A 422 -10.12 6.10 7.39
CA ILE A 422 -10.17 5.65 6.00
C ILE A 422 -8.93 6.08 5.25
N CYS A 423 -8.35 5.20 4.44
CA CYS A 423 -7.17 5.52 3.66
C CYS A 423 -7.27 4.92 2.26
N PHE A 424 -6.33 5.27 1.40
CA PHE A 424 -6.14 4.67 0.10
C PHE A 424 -5.70 3.23 0.24
N ILE A 425 -6.21 2.36 -0.63
CA ILE A 425 -5.82 0.95 -0.69
C ILE A 425 -4.31 0.81 -0.97
N VAL A 426 -3.75 1.68 -1.81
CA VAL A 426 -2.31 1.77 -2.13
C VAL A 426 -1.90 3.23 -2.21
N SER A 427 -0.60 3.53 -2.03
CA SER A 427 -0.09 4.90 -2.20
C SER A 427 -0.37 5.44 -3.61
N PRO A 428 -0.58 6.77 -3.78
CA PRO A 428 -0.62 7.43 -5.08
C PRO A 428 0.57 7.15 -6.00
N SER A 429 1.72 6.75 -5.46
CA SER A 429 2.90 6.34 -6.23
C SER A 429 2.78 4.96 -6.86
N SER A 430 1.87 4.10 -6.41
CA SER A 430 1.73 2.75 -6.95
C SER A 430 1.28 2.76 -8.40
N LEU A 431 1.81 1.83 -9.19
CA LEU A 431 1.33 1.52 -10.54
C LEU A 431 -0.17 1.18 -10.56
N TYR A 432 -0.68 0.60 -9.47
CA TYR A 432 -2.06 0.13 -9.39
C TYR A 432 -3.05 1.22 -8.95
N PHE A 433 -2.58 2.40 -8.52
CA PHE A 433 -3.42 3.44 -7.93
C PHE A 433 -4.57 3.92 -8.84
N GLN A 434 -4.39 3.92 -10.16
CA GLN A 434 -5.45 4.34 -11.09
C GLN A 434 -6.54 3.30 -11.31
N ASN A 435 -6.25 2.02 -11.05
CA ASN A 435 -7.09 0.89 -11.42
C ASN A 435 -7.85 0.28 -10.23
N VAL A 436 -7.69 0.85 -9.05
CA VAL A 436 -8.35 0.39 -7.83
C VAL A 436 -9.37 1.41 -7.33
N GLU A 437 -10.41 0.89 -6.68
CA GLU A 437 -11.19 1.71 -5.76
C GLU A 437 -10.23 2.38 -4.77
N LYS A 438 -10.45 3.66 -4.51
CA LYS A 438 -9.42 4.43 -3.84
C LYS A 438 -9.49 4.23 -2.35
N PHE A 439 -10.65 4.48 -1.73
CA PHE A 439 -10.77 4.53 -0.29
C PHE A 439 -11.35 3.25 0.29
N HIS A 440 -10.81 2.84 1.43
CA HIS A 440 -11.38 1.80 2.27
C HIS A 440 -11.30 2.18 3.75
N VAL A 441 -11.92 1.40 4.63
CA VAL A 441 -11.56 1.45 6.06
C VAL A 441 -10.08 1.07 6.17
N CYS A 442 -9.28 1.90 6.84
CA CYS A 442 -7.83 1.81 6.84
C CYS A 442 -7.31 0.65 7.69
N GLN A 443 -7.58 -0.58 7.29
CA GLN A 443 -7.18 -1.80 7.98
C GLN A 443 -5.90 -2.43 7.39
N GLY A 444 -5.37 -1.87 6.30
CA GLY A 444 -4.23 -2.40 5.56
C GLY A 444 -4.54 -3.64 4.73
N SER A 445 -3.54 -4.11 3.98
CA SER A 445 -3.57 -5.39 3.27
C SER A 445 -3.20 -6.57 4.18
N ASN A 446 -2.44 -6.30 5.24
CA ASN A 446 -2.02 -7.30 6.22
C ASN A 446 -3.23 -7.82 7.02
N SER A 447 -3.62 -9.08 6.81
CA SER A 447 -4.71 -9.70 7.55
C SER A 447 -4.53 -11.21 7.61
N PRO A 448 -5.03 -11.89 8.67
CA PRO A 448 -4.84 -13.33 8.84
C PRO A 448 -5.35 -14.22 7.68
N ASN A 449 -6.24 -13.70 6.83
CA ASN A 449 -6.80 -14.43 5.70
C ASN A 449 -6.07 -14.15 4.37
N ASN A 450 -5.25 -13.11 4.31
CA ASN A 450 -4.63 -12.64 3.06
C ASN A 450 -3.09 -12.67 3.11
N THR A 451 -2.49 -12.68 4.31
CA THR A 451 -1.03 -12.65 4.49
C THR A 451 -0.54 -13.84 5.29
N VAL A 452 0.63 -14.34 4.92
CA VAL A 452 1.36 -15.40 5.64
C VAL A 452 2.50 -14.72 6.39
N VAL A 453 2.18 -14.13 7.54
CA VAL A 453 3.14 -13.41 8.38
C VAL A 453 2.93 -13.77 9.84
N THR A 454 3.97 -13.60 10.66
CA THR A 454 3.85 -13.73 12.10
C THR A 454 3.37 -12.41 12.69
N PHE A 455 2.22 -12.43 13.37
CA PHE A 455 1.72 -11.25 14.07
C PHE A 455 2.41 -11.11 15.43
N HIS A 456 3.07 -9.97 15.64
CA HIS A 456 3.74 -9.60 16.87
C HIS A 456 3.47 -8.13 17.21
N LEU A 457 2.61 -7.90 18.21
CA LEU A 457 2.46 -6.58 18.80
C LEU A 457 3.50 -6.38 19.90
N PRO A 458 4.48 -5.48 19.74
CA PRO A 458 5.56 -5.34 20.69
C PRO A 458 5.11 -4.57 21.94
N THR A 459 5.78 -4.82 23.05
CA THR A 459 5.73 -3.97 24.26
C THR A 459 6.73 -2.81 24.15
N GLU A 460 6.55 -1.76 24.95
CA GLU A 460 7.53 -0.64 25.01
C GLU A 460 8.95 -1.11 25.39
N LEU A 461 9.05 -2.15 26.24
CA LEU A 461 10.33 -2.74 26.60
C LEU A 461 10.98 -3.48 25.42
N GLU A 462 10.19 -4.19 24.62
CA GLU A 462 10.66 -4.83 23.39
C GLU A 462 11.13 -3.79 22.38
N ILE A 463 10.37 -2.69 22.21
CA ILE A 463 10.78 -1.56 21.36
C ILE A 463 12.12 -0.99 21.82
N ALA A 464 12.29 -0.71 23.12
CA ALA A 464 13.54 -0.20 23.66
C ALA A 464 14.71 -1.19 23.47
N THR A 465 14.47 -2.48 23.70
CA THR A 465 15.47 -3.54 23.53
C THR A 465 15.90 -3.65 22.08
N ARG A 466 14.94 -3.63 21.14
CA ARG A 466 15.21 -3.70 19.70
C ARG A 466 15.94 -2.46 19.20
N THR A 467 15.64 -1.28 19.74
CA THR A 467 16.38 -0.04 19.45
C THR A 467 17.87 -0.20 19.76
N VAL A 468 18.19 -0.86 20.87
CA VAL A 468 19.58 -1.18 21.23
C VAL A 468 20.20 -2.19 20.26
N SER A 469 19.45 -3.23 19.84
CA SER A 469 19.90 -4.18 18.81
C SER A 469 20.17 -3.49 17.48
N LEU A 470 19.24 -2.66 17.00
CA LEU A 470 19.39 -1.85 15.79
C LEU A 470 20.66 -1.00 15.87
N GLY A 471 20.87 -0.26 16.97
CA GLY A 471 22.08 0.52 17.17
C GLY A 471 23.38 -0.30 17.07
N LYS A 472 23.38 -1.55 17.58
CA LYS A 472 24.52 -2.48 17.45
C LYS A 472 24.74 -2.93 16.00
N ILE A 473 23.66 -3.22 15.27
CA ILE A 473 23.71 -3.60 13.86
C ILE A 473 24.29 -2.45 13.04
N LEU A 474 23.71 -1.24 13.18
CA LEU A 474 24.17 -0.03 12.48
C LEU A 474 25.63 0.32 12.80
N SER A 475 26.05 0.17 14.05
CA SER A 475 27.44 0.41 14.46
C SER A 475 28.43 -0.66 13.96
N SER A 476 27.92 -1.78 13.43
CA SER A 476 28.73 -2.89 12.93
C SER A 476 28.93 -2.84 11.42
N LEU A 477 28.28 -1.90 10.72
CA LEU A 477 28.46 -1.69 9.30
C LEU A 477 29.90 -1.25 9.00
N TYR A 478 30.57 -1.97 8.09
CA TYR A 478 31.98 -1.73 7.75
C TYR A 478 32.20 -0.38 7.04
N LYS A 479 31.15 0.16 6.40
CA LYS A 479 31.14 1.42 5.65
C LYS A 479 29.85 2.17 5.96
N ARG A 480 29.93 3.51 5.98
CA ARG A 480 28.74 4.37 6.10
C ARG A 480 27.85 4.23 4.86
N PRO A 481 26.52 4.25 5.00
CA PRO A 481 25.63 4.28 3.85
C PRO A 481 25.78 5.56 3.05
N SER A 482 25.58 5.45 1.73
CA SER A 482 25.47 6.58 0.82
C SER A 482 24.05 7.16 0.80
N LEU A 483 23.06 6.33 1.10
CA LEU A 483 21.64 6.65 1.15
C LEU A 483 20.99 5.81 2.25
N VAL A 484 20.10 6.42 3.03
CA VAL A 484 19.24 5.71 3.97
C VAL A 484 17.78 5.90 3.56
N THR A 485 17.05 4.81 3.46
CA THR A 485 15.59 4.80 3.34
C THR A 485 14.99 4.16 4.59
N VAL A 486 13.84 4.67 5.01
CA VAL A 486 13.05 4.15 6.12
C VAL A 486 11.63 4.02 5.64
N CYS A 487 11.02 2.85 5.81
CA CYS A 487 9.62 2.64 5.50
C CYS A 487 8.80 2.57 6.77
N ARG A 488 7.68 3.29 6.76
CA ARG A 488 6.76 3.32 7.89
C ARG A 488 5.82 2.12 7.91
N SER A 489 5.39 1.63 6.74
CA SER A 489 4.53 0.44 6.60
C SER A 489 3.27 0.46 7.48
N VAL A 490 2.66 1.65 7.66
CA VAL A 490 1.44 1.81 8.47
C VAL A 490 0.18 1.68 7.61
N ARG A 491 0.24 2.15 6.36
CA ARG A 491 -0.88 2.08 5.39
C ARG A 491 -1.26 0.66 5.03
N ASP A 492 -0.29 -0.19 4.70
CA ASP A 492 -0.49 -1.61 4.38
C ASP A 492 -0.76 -2.48 5.63
N GLY A 493 -0.60 -1.92 6.82
CA GLY A 493 -0.99 -2.52 8.09
C GLY A 493 0.06 -3.47 8.67
N TYR A 494 1.34 -3.21 8.45
CA TYR A 494 2.43 -4.00 9.02
C TYR A 494 2.93 -3.39 10.33
N THR A 495 3.38 -2.13 10.33
CA THR A 495 3.83 -1.44 11.53
C THR A 495 2.67 -1.11 12.48
N PRO A 496 2.74 -1.48 13.77
CA PRO A 496 1.69 -1.23 14.74
C PRO A 496 1.39 0.27 14.91
N LYS A 497 0.19 0.70 14.50
CA LYS A 497 -0.25 2.11 14.51
C LYS A 497 -0.16 2.80 15.87
N GLN A 498 -0.31 2.08 16.98
CA GLN A 498 -0.16 2.68 18.30
C GLN A 498 1.30 3.00 18.69
N PHE A 499 2.27 2.41 17.99
CA PHE A 499 3.69 2.51 18.32
C PHE A 499 4.54 3.14 17.21
N PHE A 500 4.00 3.35 16.00
CA PHE A 500 4.78 3.88 14.87
C PHE A 500 5.58 5.15 15.24
N SER A 501 4.99 6.12 15.95
CA SER A 501 5.66 7.39 16.25
C SER A 501 6.90 7.21 17.14
N VAL A 502 6.85 6.29 18.11
CA VAL A 502 8.02 5.98 18.95
C VAL A 502 9.03 5.12 18.20
N ILE A 503 8.57 4.20 17.35
CA ILE A 503 9.42 3.35 16.50
C ILE A 503 10.20 4.21 15.49
N GLU A 504 9.50 5.02 14.68
CA GLU A 504 10.08 5.97 13.71
C GLU A 504 11.13 6.86 14.39
N SER A 505 10.77 7.48 15.53
CA SER A 505 11.69 8.33 16.27
C SER A 505 12.95 7.57 16.73
N ASN A 506 12.81 6.34 17.20
CA ASN A 506 13.93 5.51 17.65
C ASN A 506 14.81 5.06 16.48
N VAL A 507 14.23 4.71 15.32
CA VAL A 507 14.95 4.38 14.09
C VAL A 507 15.76 5.58 13.62
N LEU A 508 15.11 6.73 13.43
CA LEU A 508 15.78 7.95 12.96
C LEU A 508 16.87 8.41 13.92
N GLN A 509 16.66 8.28 15.25
CA GLN A 509 17.68 8.57 16.25
C GLN A 509 18.85 7.59 16.23
N SER A 510 18.59 6.31 16.02
CA SER A 510 19.64 5.29 15.89
C SER A 510 20.51 5.55 14.66
N VAL A 511 19.90 5.92 13.53
CA VAL A 511 20.60 6.31 12.30
C VAL A 511 21.42 7.59 12.52
N ALA A 512 20.80 8.65 13.07
CA ALA A 512 21.45 9.93 13.27
C ALA A 512 22.60 9.90 14.29
N SER A 513 22.46 9.10 15.35
CA SER A 513 23.51 8.93 16.36
C SER A 513 24.68 8.07 15.88
N THR A 514 24.44 7.14 14.97
CA THR A 514 25.48 6.24 14.45
C THR A 514 26.27 6.90 13.32
N PHE A 515 25.60 7.53 12.35
CA PHE A 515 26.25 8.03 11.14
C PHE A 515 26.46 9.54 11.16
N ARG A 516 27.72 9.95 11.33
CA ARG A 516 28.13 11.35 11.15
C ARG A 516 27.79 11.80 9.72
N GLY A 517 26.92 12.81 9.60
CA GLY A 517 26.43 13.32 8.32
C GLY A 517 24.91 13.27 8.17
N VAL A 518 24.21 12.56 9.07
CA VAL A 518 22.75 12.63 9.18
C VAL A 518 22.39 13.79 10.12
N GLN A 519 21.51 14.68 9.65
CA GLN A 519 20.96 15.79 10.44
C GLN A 519 19.44 15.65 10.45
N PHE A 520 18.82 15.73 11.62
CA PHE A 520 17.36 15.52 11.76
C PHE A 520 16.54 16.51 10.95
N GLU A 521 17.01 17.75 10.83
CA GLU A 521 16.35 18.82 10.09
C GLU A 521 16.35 18.56 8.57
N ASN A 522 17.27 17.71 8.09
CA ASN A 522 17.43 17.36 6.69
C ASN A 522 16.78 16.00 6.34
N ILE A 523 16.14 15.32 7.29
CA ILE A 523 15.39 14.10 7.01
C ILE A 523 14.17 14.49 6.15
N TYR A 524 14.08 13.86 4.98
CA TYR A 524 12.98 14.09 4.07
C TYR A 524 11.84 13.10 4.36
N PHE A 525 10.64 13.62 4.48
CA PHE A 525 9.41 12.87 4.68
C PHE A 525 8.64 12.90 3.36
N ASP A 526 8.39 11.74 2.75
CA ASP A 526 7.67 11.65 1.48
C ASP A 526 6.30 12.32 1.58
N THR A 527 5.90 12.97 0.50
CA THR A 527 4.61 13.66 0.40
C THR A 527 3.41 12.70 0.45
N ASN A 528 3.62 11.40 0.22
CA ASN A 528 2.61 10.35 0.24
C ASN A 528 2.45 9.64 1.58
N LEU A 529 3.20 10.07 2.61
CA LEU A 529 3.08 9.53 3.96
C LEU A 529 1.63 9.58 4.45
N LEU A 530 1.18 8.47 5.03
CA LEU A 530 -0.16 8.35 5.59
C LEU A 530 -0.26 9.26 6.82
N GLY A 531 -1.05 10.33 6.71
CA GLY A 531 -1.12 11.38 7.73
C GLY A 531 0.11 12.31 7.76
N GLY A 532 0.93 12.29 6.70
CA GLY A 532 2.11 13.13 6.53
C GLY A 532 3.21 12.84 7.55
N LYS A 533 4.05 13.86 7.82
CA LYS A 533 5.14 13.78 8.80
C LYS A 533 4.66 13.48 10.23
N SER A 534 3.47 13.95 10.61
CA SER A 534 2.89 13.65 11.92
C SER A 534 2.39 12.21 12.04
N GLY A 535 2.00 11.58 10.93
CA GLY A 535 1.43 10.23 10.90
C GLY A 535 -0.07 10.16 11.18
N TRP A 536 -0.62 8.96 11.06
CA TRP A 536 -2.06 8.69 10.92
C TRP A 536 -2.95 8.88 12.17
N PRO A 537 -2.56 8.49 13.41
CA PRO A 537 -3.48 8.57 14.55
C PRO A 537 -3.70 10.01 15.06
N HIS A 538 -3.06 11.01 14.46
CA HIS A 538 -3.22 12.42 14.82
C HIS A 538 -4.45 13.03 14.15
N HIS A 539 -5.65 12.56 14.51
CA HIS A 539 -6.89 13.21 14.11
C HIS A 539 -6.95 14.65 14.63
N SER A 540 -7.27 15.58 13.73
CA SER A 540 -7.36 16.98 14.07
C SER A 540 -8.65 17.25 14.86
N LYS A 541 -8.53 17.29 16.19
CA LYS A 541 -9.61 17.79 17.08
C LYS A 541 -10.16 19.13 16.61
N SER A 542 -9.32 19.96 15.98
CA SER A 542 -9.72 21.24 15.39
C SER A 542 -10.68 21.09 14.21
N TRP A 543 -10.52 20.05 13.38
CA TRP A 543 -11.38 19.80 12.23
C TRP A 543 -12.77 19.32 12.68
N THR A 544 -12.83 18.35 13.59
CA THR A 544 -14.10 17.91 14.19
C THR A 544 -14.82 19.08 14.87
N HIS A 545 -14.10 19.94 15.60
CA HIS A 545 -14.69 21.13 16.22
C HIS A 545 -15.28 22.09 15.18
N ARG A 546 -14.53 22.43 14.12
CA ARG A 546 -15.01 23.28 13.02
C ARG A 546 -16.24 22.69 12.34
N PHE A 547 -16.24 21.38 12.08
CA PHE A 547 -17.37 20.67 11.48
C PHE A 547 -18.63 20.77 12.34
N ILE A 548 -18.53 20.48 13.64
CA ILE A 548 -19.67 20.59 14.57
C ILE A 548 -20.15 22.04 14.69
N GLN A 549 -19.23 23.01 14.74
CA GLN A 549 -19.56 24.43 14.79
C GLN A 549 -20.30 24.88 13.52
N TYR A 550 -19.87 24.42 12.35
CA TYR A 550 -20.51 24.72 11.08
C TYR A 550 -21.96 24.25 11.03
N LEU A 551 -22.24 23.04 11.54
CA LEU A 551 -23.60 22.52 11.65
C LEU A 551 -24.45 23.31 12.66
N SER A 552 -23.84 23.81 13.73
CA SER A 552 -24.52 24.60 14.77
C SER A 552 -24.97 25.98 14.27
N LEU A 553 -24.17 26.62 13.41
CA LEU A 553 -24.43 27.97 12.88
C LEU A 553 -25.57 28.01 11.85
N ASN A 554 -25.93 26.87 11.24
CA ASN A 554 -26.85 26.82 10.10
C ASN A 554 -28.27 26.30 10.43
N GLY A 555 -28.67 26.14 11.70
CA GLY A 555 -30.08 25.84 11.99
C GLY A 555 -30.43 25.16 13.33
N MET A 556 -29.47 24.73 14.15
CA MET A 556 -29.77 24.20 15.49
C MET A 556 -28.74 24.70 16.51
N SER A 557 -28.93 25.94 16.94
CA SER A 557 -28.22 26.55 18.06
C SER A 557 -28.38 25.70 19.33
N ASP A 558 -29.59 25.32 19.75
CA ASP A 558 -29.81 24.94 21.15
C ASP A 558 -29.42 23.49 21.50
N LEU A 559 -29.58 22.55 20.57
CA LEU A 559 -29.15 21.16 20.77
C LEU A 559 -27.63 21.03 20.63
N LEU A 560 -27.03 21.60 19.60
CA LEU A 560 -25.58 21.48 19.39
C LEU A 560 -24.76 22.40 20.31
N SER A 561 -25.25 23.59 20.70
CA SER A 561 -24.54 24.47 21.65
C SER A 561 -24.49 23.92 23.07
N SER A 562 -25.54 23.23 23.53
CA SER A 562 -25.50 22.47 24.78
C SER A 562 -24.59 21.24 24.69
N LEU A 563 -24.39 20.71 23.49
CA LEU A 563 -23.48 19.59 23.18
C LEU A 563 -22.01 20.03 22.99
N VAL A 564 -21.72 21.28 22.60
CA VAL A 564 -20.35 21.82 22.40
C VAL A 564 -19.63 22.11 23.73
N ASN A 565 -20.37 22.25 24.84
CA ASN A 565 -19.85 22.68 26.14
C ASN A 565 -19.44 21.56 27.13
N ILE A 566 -19.28 20.31 26.69
CA ILE A 566 -18.74 19.24 27.55
C ILE A 566 -17.34 18.89 27.05
N ASN A 567 -16.38 19.75 27.39
CA ASN A 567 -14.98 19.34 27.49
C ASN A 567 -14.85 18.51 28.77
N ASN A 568 -14.76 17.19 28.62
CA ASN A 568 -13.95 16.28 29.43
C ASN A 568 -13.85 14.92 28.75
#